data_AF-A0A955PA14-F1
#
_entry.id   AF-A0A955PA14-F1
#
_cell.length_a   1.000
_cell.length_b   1.000
_cell.length_c   1.000
_cell.angle_alpha   90.00
_cell.angle_beta   90.00
_cell.angle_gamma   90.00
#
_symmetry.space_group_name_H-M   'P 1'
#
loop_
_entity.id
_entity.type
_entity.pdbx_description
1 polymer ?
#
loop_
_entity_poly.entity_id
_entity_poly.type
_entity_poly.pdbx_seq_one_letter_code
_entity_poly.pdbx_strand_id
1 'polypeptide(L)'
;MTTEPEPTPPPEPEKKETKWVTYLAVILIAAFVLRYAYVLQIETPPFSDMADYETMALNLLDGQGLVMNTPHMVYKAYRPPLYPLFIAASYKLFGPEP
;
A
#
# COMPACT_ATOMS: atom_id res chain seq x y z
N MET A 1 -51.73 -40.49 24.44
CA MET A 1 -51.01 -39.19 24.41
C MET A 1 -49.55 -39.50 24.15
N THR A 2 -49.14 -39.49 22.89
CA THR A 2 -47.74 -39.60 22.47
C THR A 2 -47.10 -38.24 22.67
N THR A 3 -46.20 -38.13 23.63
CA THR A 3 -45.38 -36.92 23.84
C THR A 3 -44.39 -36.84 22.69
N GLU A 4 -44.51 -35.82 21.84
CA GLU A 4 -43.49 -35.53 20.83
C GLU A 4 -42.16 -35.22 21.53
N PRO A 5 -41.03 -35.75 21.03
CA PRO A 5 -39.72 -35.43 21.57
C PRO A 5 -39.42 -33.94 21.39
N GLU A 6 -38.95 -33.32 22.46
CA GLU A 6 -38.59 -31.91 22.50
C GLU A 6 -37.52 -31.58 21.44
N PRO A 7 -37.66 -30.49 20.67
CA PRO A 7 -36.71 -30.14 19.62
C PRO A 7 -35.33 -29.87 20.23
N THR A 8 -34.28 -30.45 19.65
CA THR A 8 -32.91 -30.23 20.11
C THR A 8 -32.52 -28.76 19.96
N PRO A 9 -31.80 -28.19 20.94
CA PRO A 9 -31.34 -26.81 20.86
C PRO A 9 -30.40 -26.62 19.65
N PRO A 10 -30.37 -25.42 19.06
CA PRO A 10 -29.46 -25.12 17.96
C PRO A 10 -28.00 -25.36 18.37
N PRO A 11 -27.14 -25.81 17.44
CA PRO A 11 -25.71 -25.94 17.72
C PRO A 11 -25.13 -24.58 18.13
N GLU A 12 -24.28 -24.57 19.17
CA GLU A 12 -23.56 -23.37 19.58
C GLU A 12 -22.64 -22.86 18.44
N PRO A 13 -22.48 -21.54 18.29
CA PRO A 13 -21.64 -20.98 17.24
C PRO A 13 -20.18 -21.41 17.42
N GLU A 14 -19.63 -22.05 16.38
CA GLU A 14 -18.24 -22.50 16.33
C GLU A 14 -17.30 -21.29 16.48
N LYS A 15 -16.50 -21.27 17.56
CA LYS A 15 -15.50 -20.21 17.79
C LYS A 15 -14.42 -20.33 16.71
N LYS A 16 -14.46 -19.44 15.72
CA LYS A 16 -13.45 -19.37 14.65
C LYS A 16 -12.06 -19.12 15.26
N GLU A 17 -11.21 -20.14 15.25
CA GLU A 17 -9.83 -20.09 15.75
C GLU A 17 -9.09 -18.89 15.13
N THR A 18 -8.79 -17.88 15.95
CA THR A 18 -8.24 -16.58 15.52
C THR A 18 -6.71 -16.59 15.43
N LYS A 19 -6.07 -17.69 15.83
CA LYS A 19 -4.61 -17.81 15.98
C LYS A 19 -3.85 -17.63 14.67
N TRP A 20 -4.41 -18.08 13.54
CA TRP A 20 -3.79 -17.89 12.23
C TRP A 20 -3.75 -16.42 11.81
N VAL A 21 -4.78 -15.64 12.17
CA VAL A 21 -4.80 -14.18 11.94
C VAL A 21 -3.67 -13.53 12.73
N THR A 22 -3.48 -13.95 13.99
CA THR A 22 -2.37 -13.47 14.82
C THR A 22 -1.02 -13.81 14.19
N TYR A 23 -0.82 -15.04 13.70
CA TYR A 23 0.44 -15.41 13.04
C TYR A 23 0.68 -14.60 11.76
N LEU A 24 -0.33 -14.41 10.92
CA LEU A 24 -0.22 -13.57 9.72
C LEU A 24 0.08 -12.12 10.07
N ALA A 25 -0.55 -11.58 11.11
CA ALA A 25 -0.28 -10.22 11.58
C ALA A 25 1.15 -10.07 12.08
N VAL A 26 1.66 -11.03 12.86
CA VAL A 26 3.06 -11.03 13.33
C VAL A 26 4.03 -11.08 12.16
N ILE A 27 3.80 -11.95 11.17
CA ILE A 27 4.65 -12.04 9.97
C ILE A 27 4.63 -10.71 9.20
N LEU A 28 3.45 -10.13 9.01
CA LEU A 28 3.29 -8.86 8.28
C LEU A 28 4.00 -7.71 8.99
N ILE A 29 3.84 -7.59 10.30
CA ILE A 29 4.49 -6.54 11.11
C ILE A 29 6.01 -6.74 11.09
N ALA A 30 6.50 -7.96 11.29
CA ALA A 30 7.94 -8.24 11.24
C ALA A 30 8.54 -7.90 9.88
N ALA A 31 7.88 -8.30 8.78
CA ALA A 31 8.31 -7.96 7.42
C ALA A 31 8.31 -6.45 7.16
N PHE A 32 7.28 -5.75 7.64
CA PHE A 32 7.19 -4.29 7.52
C PHE A 32 8.33 -3.59 8.27
N VAL A 33 8.59 -3.95 9.52
CA VAL A 33 9.66 -3.36 10.34
C VAL A 33 11.03 -3.59 9.71
N LEU A 34 11.31 -4.80 9.23
CA LEU A 34 12.57 -5.10 8.55
C LEU A 34 12.74 -4.29 7.26
N ARG A 35 11.68 -4.17 6.46
CA ARG A 35 11.70 -3.36 5.23
C ARG A 35 11.89 -1.88 5.53
N TYR A 36 11.19 -1.36 6.54
CA TYR A 36 11.29 0.04 6.92
C TYR A 36 12.70 0.38 7.44
N ALA A 37 13.24 -0.45 8.35
CA ALA A 37 14.61 -0.28 8.86
C ALA A 37 15.66 -0.31 7.74
N TYR A 38 15.47 -1.16 6.72
CA TYR A 38 16.34 -1.22 5.56
C TYR A 38 16.25 0.04 4.69
N VAL A 39 15.04 0.56 4.45
CA VAL A 39 14.84 1.79 3.66
C VAL A 39 15.51 3.00 4.32
N LEU A 40 15.47 3.10 5.65
CA LEU A 40 16.14 4.19 6.39
C LEU A 40 17.68 4.18 6.26
N GLN A 41 18.27 3.09 5.77
CA GLN A 41 19.72 2.96 5.58
C GLN A 41 20.15 3.22 4.13
N ILE A 42 19.20 3.42 3.21
CA ILE A 42 19.47 3.64 1.79
C ILE A 42 19.41 5.13 1.49
N GLU A 43 20.56 5.69 1.13
CA GLU A 43 20.69 7.06 0.60
C GLU A 43 20.90 7.04 -0.91
N THR A 44 20.13 6.23 -1.64
CA THR A 44 20.22 6.17 -3.10
C THR A 44 19.18 7.10 -3.72
N PRO A 45 19.59 8.12 -4.48
CA PRO A 45 18.63 8.97 -5.18
C PRO A 45 17.84 8.14 -6.21
N PRO A 46 16.58 8.49 -6.48
CA PRO A 46 15.77 7.78 -7.47
C PRO A 46 16.45 7.73 -8.83
N PHE A 47 16.44 6.55 -9.45
CA PHE A 47 17.03 6.31 -10.76
C PHE A 47 16.10 5.45 -11.62
N SER A 48 16.23 5.59 -12.95
CA SER A 48 15.40 4.84 -13.92
C SER A 48 13.91 5.07 -13.63
N ASP A 49 13.10 4.01 -13.66
CA ASP A 49 11.68 4.01 -13.35
C ASP A 49 11.32 4.73 -12.04
N MET A 50 12.17 4.69 -10.99
CA MET A 50 11.88 5.38 -9.73
C MET A 50 11.83 6.89 -9.92
N ALA A 51 12.78 7.44 -10.69
CA ALA A 51 12.86 8.86 -11.00
C ALA A 51 11.69 9.31 -11.87
N ASP A 52 11.24 8.47 -12.81
CA ASP A 52 10.05 8.76 -13.63
C ASP A 52 8.80 8.95 -12.75
N TYR A 53 8.59 8.02 -11.81
CA TYR A 53 7.45 8.06 -10.90
C TYR A 53 7.49 9.24 -9.94
N GLU A 54 8.67 9.54 -9.39
CA GLU A 54 8.88 10.71 -8.54
C GLU A 54 8.61 12.01 -9.31
N THR A 55 9.19 12.16 -10.51
CA THR A 55 8.99 13.33 -11.37
C THR A 55 7.51 13.55 -11.67
N MET A 56 6.78 12.49 -12.02
CA MET A 56 5.33 12.57 -12.28
C MET A 56 4.53 12.95 -11.02
N ALA A 57 4.95 12.47 -9.84
CA ALA A 57 4.30 12.80 -8.57
C ALA A 57 4.51 14.27 -8.19
N LEU A 58 5.74 14.78 -8.33
CA LEU A 58 6.07 16.18 -8.08
C LEU A 58 5.32 17.11 -9.05
N ASN A 59 5.34 16.82 -10.34
CA ASN A 59 4.62 17.58 -11.36
C ASN A 59 3.09 17.59 -11.11
N LEU A 60 2.55 16.50 -10.56
CA LEU A 60 1.14 16.44 -10.17
C LEU A 60 0.83 17.38 -8.99
N LEU A 61 1.70 17.42 -7.98
CA LEU A 61 1.58 18.33 -6.84
C LEU A 61 1.72 19.81 -7.27
N ASP A 62 2.54 20.09 -8.28
CA ASP A 62 2.73 21.40 -8.89
C ASP A 62 1.59 21.80 -9.85
N GLY A 63 0.57 20.94 -10.02
CA GLY A 63 -0.60 21.22 -10.88
C GLY A 63 -0.34 21.03 -12.38
N GLN A 64 0.82 20.51 -12.78
CA GLN A 64 1.15 20.20 -14.18
C GLN A 64 0.52 18.89 -14.67
N GLY A 65 0.08 18.03 -13.74
CA GLY A 65 -0.54 16.74 -14.03
C GLY A 65 0.47 15.61 -14.19
N LEU A 66 0.04 14.50 -14.79
CA LEU A 66 0.84 13.29 -14.99
C LEU A 66 1.80 13.42 -16.19
N VAL A 67 2.74 14.34 -16.06
CA VAL A 67 3.75 14.65 -17.08
C VAL A 67 5.14 14.20 -16.64
N MET A 68 5.92 13.69 -17.58
CA MET A 68 7.32 13.37 -17.41
C MET A 68 8.16 14.28 -18.30
N ASN A 69 8.99 15.11 -17.68
CA ASN A 69 9.84 16.07 -18.37
C ASN A 69 11.23 15.47 -18.57
N THR A 70 11.64 15.28 -19.83
CA THR A 70 13.02 14.92 -20.17
C THR A 70 13.68 16.12 -20.86
N PRO A 71 15.02 16.19 -20.95
CA PRO A 71 15.72 17.29 -21.62
C PRO A 71 15.29 17.53 -23.08
N HIS A 72 14.70 16.52 -23.73
CA HIS A 72 14.37 16.56 -25.15
C HIS A 72 12.87 16.50 -25.45
N MET A 73 12.05 16.06 -24.50
CA MET A 73 10.63 15.80 -24.74
C MET A 73 9.81 15.80 -23.44
N VAL A 74 8.57 16.27 -23.53
CA VAL A 74 7.55 16.14 -22.48
C VAL A 74 6.59 15.02 -22.85
N TYR A 75 6.55 13.98 -22.04
CA TYR A 75 5.60 12.87 -22.19
C TYR A 75 4.40 13.07 -21.27
N LYS A 76 3.20 12.90 -21.81
CA LYS A 76 1.95 12.84 -21.02
C LYS A 76 1.53 11.40 -20.87
N ALA A 77 1.06 11.03 -19.67
CA ALA A 77 0.58 9.67 -19.39
C ALA A 77 1.60 8.56 -19.74
N TYR A 78 2.89 8.83 -19.51
CA TYR A 78 3.98 7.89 -19.81
C TYR A 78 3.91 6.60 -18.98
N ARG A 79 3.49 6.72 -17.71
CA ARG A 79 3.27 5.59 -16.80
C ARG A 79 1.81 5.51 -16.36
N PRO A 80 1.34 4.32 -15.92
CA PRO A 80 0.02 4.17 -15.31
C PRO A 80 -0.17 5.14 -14.14
N PRO A 81 -1.36 5.76 -14.01
CA PRO A 81 -1.56 6.93 -13.15
C PRO A 81 -1.59 6.60 -11.65
N LEU A 82 -1.99 5.38 -11.27
CA LEU A 82 -2.29 5.05 -9.87
C LEU A 82 -1.06 5.14 -8.96
N TYR A 83 0.11 4.71 -9.45
CA TYR A 83 1.32 4.72 -8.63
C TYR A 83 1.89 6.14 -8.43
N PRO A 84 2.05 7.00 -9.47
CA PRO A 84 2.34 8.43 -9.27
C PRO A 84 1.34 9.14 -8.35
N LEU A 85 0.04 8.83 -8.46
CA LEU A 85 -1.00 9.40 -7.59
C LEU A 85 -0.79 9.01 -6.13
N PHE A 86 -0.47 7.74 -5.87
CA PHE A 86 -0.17 7.24 -4.53
C PHE A 86 1.07 7.93 -3.93
N ILE A 87 2.13 8.10 -4.71
CA ILE A 87 3.35 8.80 -4.29
C ILE A 87 3.03 10.27 -4.00
N ALA A 88 2.34 10.96 -4.89
CA ALA A 88 1.95 12.37 -4.68
C ALA A 88 1.11 12.55 -3.41
N ALA A 89 0.16 11.65 -3.16
CA ALA A 89 -0.62 11.65 -1.91
C ALA A 89 0.28 11.46 -0.67
N SER A 90 1.28 10.57 -0.77
CA SER A 90 2.25 10.34 0.32
C SER A 90 3.11 11.58 0.55
N TYR A 91 3.67 12.18 -0.50
CA TYR A 91 4.46 13.40 -0.41
C TYR A 91 3.67 14.60 0.10
N LYS A 92 2.37 14.68 -0.19
CA LYS A 92 1.50 15.70 0.39
C LYS A 92 1.36 15.56 1.91
N LEU A 93 1.44 14.35 2.44
CA LEU A 93 1.28 14.07 3.88
C LEU A 93 2.60 14.13 4.64
N PHE A 94 3.69 13.65 4.04
CA PHE A 94 4.96 13.42 4.71
C PHE A 94 6.12 14.29 4.18
N GLY A 95 5.92 14.97 3.05
CA GLY A 95 6.98 15.67 2.32
C GLY A 95 7.62 14.78 1.23
N PRO A 96 8.25 15.40 0.21
CA PRO A 96 8.96 14.67 -0.85
C PRO A 96 10.38 14.24 -0.47
N GLU A 97 10.94 14.79 0.60
CA GLU A 97 12.25 14.38 1.12
C GLU A 97 12.12 13.13 2.01
N PRO A 98 13.12 12.22 1.97
CA PRO A 98 13.14 11.02 2.82
C PRO A 98 13.26 11.30 4.32
#